data_AF-A0AA39TQY9-F1
#
_entry.id   AF-A0AA39TQY9-F1
#
_cell.length_a   1.000
_cell.length_b   1.000
_cell.length_c   1.000
_cell.angle_alpha   90.00
_cell.angle_beta   90.00
_cell.angle_gamma   90.00
#
_symmetry.space_group_name_H-M   'P 1'
#
loop_
_entity.id
_entity.type
_entity.pdbx_description
1 polymer ?
#
loop_
_entity_poly.entity_id
_entity_poly.type
_entity_poly.pdbx_seq_one_letter_code
_entity_poly.pdbx_strand_id
1 'polypeptide(L)'
;MSNGHNTNLSASTGSPNTSNQTLIPRLRPDDSYYIEVGPIGTANPAVSRTLCVPATLRFDQLHTVIQIAFDLRSDPYYQFNISHKWSWPDEDSAVANEHYFDHMQRDIEYFANFVPSTAWKRARTRMADGALIHNSFWGIGRNEAGQPIDYLYVYGANPNAEHGGWVWRITVLRRGRFHNIRSSVHVPKLGFTQRTFCAGGTGHTIAENCKGPDHWERLKVACRAGSRNEHTYRSMDSGWVLRDEDDKLRRWFEKDCINGHSLYPDGLNPDSWDISDVNARLRENRRLPRRLRSRVVRMSRRMVEQFSGERVEEWGGLSWREAWRGA
;
A
#
# COMPACT_ATOMS: atom_id res chain seq x y z
N MET A 1 50.11 57.96 -41.06
CA MET A 1 50.07 56.50 -40.88
C MET A 1 49.98 56.22 -39.39
N SER A 2 48.79 55.92 -38.88
CA SER A 2 48.55 55.39 -37.54
C SER A 2 47.10 54.91 -37.52
N ASN A 3 46.92 53.59 -37.62
CA ASN A 3 45.63 52.91 -37.62
C ASN A 3 45.24 52.58 -36.17
N GLY A 4 44.23 53.26 -35.64
CA GLY A 4 43.59 52.90 -34.38
C GLY A 4 42.31 52.09 -34.64
N HIS A 5 42.40 50.76 -34.53
CA HIS A 5 41.24 49.88 -34.55
C HIS A 5 40.59 49.83 -33.16
N ASN A 6 39.44 50.49 -33.01
CA ASN A 6 38.54 50.29 -31.87
C ASN A 6 37.64 49.07 -32.14
N THR A 7 37.97 47.94 -31.52
CA THR A 7 37.09 46.76 -31.42
C THR A 7 36.13 46.96 -30.24
N ASN A 8 34.92 47.46 -30.54
CA ASN A 8 33.81 47.46 -29.59
C ASN A 8 33.27 46.03 -29.45
N LEU A 9 33.69 45.34 -28.39
CA LEU A 9 33.06 44.11 -27.90
C LEU A 9 31.73 44.47 -27.26
N SER A 10 30.63 44.30 -28.00
CA SER A 10 29.28 44.39 -27.47
C SER A 10 29.03 43.19 -26.54
N ALA A 11 29.03 43.46 -25.23
CA ALA A 11 28.57 42.52 -24.22
C ALA A 11 27.07 42.25 -24.43
N SER A 12 26.76 41.13 -25.08
CA SER A 12 25.43 40.54 -25.12
C SER A 12 25.04 40.15 -23.70
N THR A 13 24.22 40.99 -23.07
CA THR A 13 23.55 40.71 -21.79
C THR A 13 22.60 39.54 -21.99
N GLY A 14 23.12 38.33 -21.77
CA GLY A 14 22.35 37.09 -21.76
C GLY A 14 21.14 37.26 -20.84
N SER A 15 19.96 37.29 -21.46
CA SER A 15 18.68 37.35 -20.75
C SER A 15 18.64 36.20 -19.74
N PRO A 16 18.36 36.47 -18.45
CA PRO A 16 18.33 35.42 -17.45
C PRO A 16 17.27 34.41 -17.87
N ASN A 17 17.72 33.17 -18.11
CA ASN A 17 16.89 32.00 -18.36
C ASN A 17 15.64 32.10 -17.50
N THR A 18 14.51 32.42 -18.15
CA THR A 18 13.19 32.32 -17.57
C THR A 18 13.04 30.86 -17.23
N SER A 19 13.34 30.50 -15.99
CA SER A 19 13.17 29.15 -15.50
C SER A 19 11.72 28.80 -15.81
N ASN A 20 11.52 27.86 -16.72
CA ASN A 20 10.21 27.25 -16.98
C ASN A 20 9.82 26.52 -15.69
N GLN A 21 9.41 27.28 -14.67
CA GLN A 21 8.76 26.74 -13.49
C GLN A 21 7.43 26.22 -14.00
N THR A 22 7.41 24.93 -14.28
CA THR A 22 6.23 24.18 -14.65
C THR A 22 5.18 24.43 -13.57
N LEU A 23 4.19 25.27 -13.88
CA LEU A 23 3.15 25.67 -12.95
C LEU A 23 2.42 24.43 -12.48
N ILE A 24 2.68 24.07 -11.24
CA ILE A 24 2.01 23.00 -10.52
C ILE A 24 0.50 23.24 -10.61
N PRO A 25 -0.28 22.34 -11.24
CA PRO A 25 -1.73 22.50 -11.30
C PRO A 25 -2.30 22.50 -9.89
N ARG A 26 -2.87 23.65 -9.47
CA ARG A 26 -3.49 23.79 -8.14
C ARG A 26 -4.54 22.70 -7.95
N LEU A 27 -4.40 21.94 -6.86
CA LEU A 27 -5.38 20.94 -6.46
C LEU A 27 -6.72 21.60 -6.19
N ARG A 28 -7.77 21.04 -6.77
CA ARG A 28 -9.13 21.46 -6.50
C ARG A 28 -9.70 20.63 -5.35
N PRO A 29 -10.58 21.19 -4.50
CA PRO A 29 -11.20 20.46 -3.39
C PRO A 29 -12.06 19.24 -3.82
N ASP A 30 -12.42 19.16 -5.09
CA ASP A 30 -13.18 18.08 -5.72
C ASP A 30 -12.31 17.09 -6.51
N ASP A 31 -10.99 17.27 -6.53
CA ASP A 31 -10.07 16.31 -7.15
C ASP A 31 -10.06 15.00 -6.37
N SER A 32 -9.97 13.89 -7.10
CA SER A 32 -9.83 12.54 -6.58
C SER A 32 -8.79 11.77 -7.37
N TYR A 33 -8.15 10.82 -6.69
CA TYR A 33 -7.28 9.81 -7.30
C TYR A 33 -8.06 8.52 -7.46
N TYR A 34 -7.84 7.88 -8.60
CA TYR A 34 -8.25 6.52 -8.88
C TYR A 34 -6.99 5.67 -8.82
N ILE A 35 -6.91 4.81 -7.83
CA ILE A 35 -5.72 4.03 -7.52
C ILE A 35 -6.05 2.55 -7.56
N GLU A 36 -5.14 1.73 -8.05
CA GLU A 36 -5.15 0.28 -7.84
C GLU A 36 -4.22 -0.04 -6.68
N VAL A 37 -4.67 -0.88 -5.75
CA VAL A 37 -3.90 -1.32 -4.59
C VAL A 37 -3.95 -2.84 -4.53
N GLY A 38 -2.82 -3.51 -4.27
CA GLY A 38 -2.79 -4.96 -4.07
C GLY A 38 -1.50 -5.42 -3.39
N PRO A 39 -1.52 -6.51 -2.61
CA PRO A 39 -0.32 -7.07 -2.02
C PRO A 39 0.51 -7.78 -3.11
N ILE A 40 1.81 -7.52 -3.11
CA ILE A 40 2.76 -8.12 -4.05
C ILE A 40 2.91 -9.61 -3.72
N GLY A 41 3.12 -10.44 -4.73
CA GLY A 41 3.28 -11.89 -4.59
C GLY A 41 1.96 -12.66 -4.51
N THR A 42 0.82 -12.00 -4.74
CA THR A 42 -0.47 -12.70 -4.84
C THR A 42 -0.84 -13.00 -6.29
N ALA A 43 -1.25 -14.23 -6.60
CA ALA A 43 -1.55 -14.68 -7.97
C ALA A 43 -2.72 -15.67 -8.02
N ASN A 44 -3.45 -15.78 -9.14
CA ASN A 44 -4.51 -16.79 -9.33
C ASN A 44 -5.57 -16.86 -8.20
N PRO A 45 -6.47 -15.87 -8.09
CA PRO A 45 -6.38 -14.54 -8.65
C PRO A 45 -5.42 -13.69 -7.80
N ALA A 46 -4.83 -12.68 -8.44
CA ALA A 46 -4.18 -11.60 -7.72
C ALA A 46 -5.20 -10.91 -6.80
N VAL A 47 -4.76 -10.47 -5.62
CA VAL A 47 -5.59 -9.72 -4.69
C VAL A 47 -5.44 -8.23 -5.02
N SER A 48 -6.52 -7.56 -5.42
CA SER A 48 -6.45 -6.15 -5.80
C SER A 48 -7.75 -5.39 -5.50
N ARG A 49 -7.66 -4.08 -5.27
CA ARG A 49 -8.81 -3.18 -5.15
C ARG A 49 -8.53 -1.90 -5.90
N THR A 50 -9.49 -1.49 -6.72
CA THR A 50 -9.50 -0.20 -7.37
C THR A 50 -10.29 0.79 -6.52
N LEU A 51 -9.64 1.82 -6.00
CA LEU A 51 -10.19 2.76 -5.03
C LEU A 51 -10.24 4.17 -5.64
N CYS A 52 -11.36 4.86 -5.43
CA CYS A 52 -11.47 6.29 -5.62
C CYS A 52 -11.30 6.97 -4.27
N VAL A 53 -10.33 7.87 -4.14
CA VAL A 53 -10.02 8.59 -2.90
C VAL A 53 -9.87 10.10 -3.16
N PRO A 54 -10.30 10.98 -2.24
CA PRO A 54 -10.06 12.42 -2.37
C PRO A 54 -8.57 12.75 -2.48
N ALA A 55 -8.20 13.69 -3.35
CA ALA A 55 -6.79 14.10 -3.49
C ALA A 55 -6.23 14.78 -2.22
N THR A 56 -7.11 15.32 -1.38
CA THR A 56 -6.79 15.96 -0.09
C THR A 56 -6.54 14.95 1.04
N LEU A 57 -6.73 13.66 0.78
CA LEU A 57 -6.59 12.60 1.77
C LEU A 57 -5.12 12.47 2.19
N ARG A 58 -4.85 12.27 3.48
CA ARG A 58 -3.50 12.07 4.03
C ARG A 58 -3.09 10.60 4.02
N PHE A 59 -1.80 10.31 4.10
CA PHE A 59 -1.32 8.93 4.12
C PHE A 59 -1.85 8.12 5.32
N ASP A 60 -2.03 8.72 6.50
CA ASP A 60 -2.68 8.05 7.64
C ASP A 60 -4.14 7.67 7.33
N GLN A 61 -4.85 8.52 6.61
CA GLN A 61 -6.20 8.24 6.14
C GLN A 61 -6.21 7.21 5.01
N LEU A 62 -5.19 7.20 4.15
CA LEU A 62 -5.08 6.25 3.04
C LEU A 62 -4.86 4.86 3.58
N HIS A 63 -3.97 4.73 4.57
CA HIS A 63 -3.76 3.52 5.33
C HIS A 63 -5.08 2.94 5.87
N THR A 64 -5.90 3.77 6.54
CA THR A 64 -7.20 3.29 7.04
C THR A 64 -8.15 2.87 5.92
N VAL A 65 -8.15 3.59 4.78
CA VAL A 65 -8.95 3.19 3.61
C VAL A 65 -8.51 1.84 3.07
N ILE A 66 -7.20 1.58 2.99
CA ILE A 66 -6.64 0.29 2.56
C ILE A 66 -7.04 -0.81 3.56
N GLN A 67 -6.87 -0.58 4.87
CA GLN A 67 -7.29 -1.55 5.89
C GLN A 67 -8.75 -1.94 5.74
N ILE A 68 -9.64 -0.96 5.58
CA ILE A 68 -11.07 -1.23 5.39
C ILE A 68 -11.32 -2.00 4.08
N ALA A 69 -10.64 -1.62 2.98
CA ALA A 69 -10.83 -2.25 1.68
C ALA A 69 -10.38 -3.72 1.66
N PHE A 70 -9.43 -4.08 2.52
CA PHE A 70 -8.85 -5.43 2.61
C PHE A 70 -9.22 -6.18 3.90
N ASP A 71 -10.19 -5.68 4.66
CA ASP A 71 -10.55 -6.26 5.97
C ASP A 71 -9.36 -6.53 6.90
N LEU A 72 -8.41 -5.61 6.93
CA LEU A 72 -7.25 -5.71 7.81
C LEU A 72 -7.56 -5.04 9.14
N ARG A 73 -6.96 -5.56 10.21
CA ARG A 73 -7.08 -4.89 11.51
C ARG A 73 -6.26 -3.61 11.55
N SER A 74 -6.53 -2.79 12.58
CA SER A 74 -5.79 -1.55 12.81
C SER A 74 -4.38 -1.85 13.32
N ASP A 75 -3.43 -2.10 12.42
CA ASP A 75 -2.01 -2.16 12.74
C ASP A 75 -1.37 -0.75 12.74
N PRO A 76 -0.72 -0.32 13.84
CA PRO A 76 0.00 0.94 13.87
C PRO A 76 1.33 0.94 13.10
N TYR A 77 1.87 -0.23 12.73
CA TYR A 77 3.15 -0.41 12.04
C TYR A 77 2.95 -0.45 10.52
N TYR A 78 2.94 0.73 9.93
CA TYR A 78 2.88 0.89 8.48
C TYR A 78 3.81 1.98 7.95
N GLN A 79 4.18 1.86 6.68
CA GLN A 79 5.03 2.84 6.00
C GLN A 79 4.60 3.04 4.55
N PHE A 80 4.73 4.28 4.07
CA PHE A 80 4.60 4.59 2.64
C PHE A 80 5.95 5.03 2.07
N ASN A 81 6.35 4.36 1.01
CA ASN A 81 7.56 4.67 0.25
C ASN A 81 7.19 4.93 -1.21
N ILE A 82 7.95 5.84 -1.83
CA ILE A 82 7.82 6.16 -3.25
C ILE A 82 8.98 5.46 -3.92
N SER A 83 8.67 4.66 -4.93
CA SER A 83 9.69 3.94 -5.64
C SER A 83 9.95 4.59 -6.99
N HIS A 84 11.17 5.08 -7.20
CA HIS A 84 11.53 5.84 -8.39
C HIS A 84 12.04 4.99 -9.56
N LYS A 85 12.34 3.72 -9.32
CA LYS A 85 13.28 3.00 -10.20
C LYS A 85 12.92 1.55 -10.50
N TRP A 86 11.65 1.18 -10.34
CA TRP A 86 11.22 -0.17 -10.61
C TRP A 86 10.69 -0.19 -12.04
N SER A 87 11.61 -0.40 -12.99
CA SER A 87 11.21 -1.08 -14.21
C SER A 87 10.87 -2.50 -13.78
N TRP A 88 9.58 -2.77 -13.60
CA TRP A 88 9.12 -4.14 -13.47
C TRP A 88 9.71 -4.90 -14.66
N PRO A 89 10.44 -5.99 -14.44
CA PRO A 89 10.83 -6.81 -15.56
C PRO A 89 9.57 -7.20 -16.31
N ASP A 90 9.61 -7.17 -17.64
CA ASP A 90 8.50 -7.64 -18.46
C ASP A 90 8.09 -9.02 -17.95
N GLU A 91 6.78 -9.22 -17.73
CA GLU A 91 6.21 -10.41 -17.07
C GLU A 91 6.66 -11.73 -17.74
N ASP A 92 7.14 -11.66 -18.99
CA ASP A 92 7.63 -12.77 -19.79
C ASP A 92 9.05 -13.25 -19.41
N SER A 93 9.82 -12.51 -18.60
CA SER A 93 11.16 -12.92 -18.18
C SER A 93 11.15 -13.66 -16.85
N ALA A 94 10.96 -14.97 -16.90
CA ALA A 94 11.00 -15.85 -15.72
C ALA A 94 12.31 -15.68 -14.90
N VAL A 95 13.45 -15.41 -15.55
CA VAL A 95 14.75 -15.19 -14.90
C VAL A 95 14.79 -13.86 -14.15
N ALA A 96 14.06 -12.85 -14.62
CA ALA A 96 14.03 -11.56 -13.95
C ALA A 96 13.12 -11.57 -12.71
N ASN A 97 12.16 -12.49 -12.62
CA ASN A 97 11.31 -12.64 -11.43
C ASN A 97 12.09 -13.10 -10.19
N GLU A 98 13.07 -13.99 -10.33
CA GLU A 98 13.84 -14.48 -9.16
C GLU A 98 14.73 -13.38 -8.56
N HIS A 99 15.44 -12.62 -9.41
CA HIS A 99 16.24 -11.46 -8.98
C HIS A 99 15.38 -10.31 -8.45
N TYR A 100 14.14 -10.19 -8.94
CA TYR A 100 13.17 -9.19 -8.51
C TYR A 100 12.74 -9.42 -7.05
N PHE A 101 12.38 -10.67 -6.69
CA PHE A 101 12.02 -11.00 -5.32
C PHE A 101 13.18 -10.74 -4.36
N ASP A 102 14.40 -11.04 -4.78
CA ASP A 102 15.61 -10.82 -3.99
C ASP A 102 15.86 -9.33 -3.68
N HIS A 103 15.68 -8.45 -4.69
CA HIS A 103 15.75 -7.00 -4.49
C HIS A 103 14.61 -6.47 -3.61
N MET A 104 13.39 -7.00 -3.79
CA MET A 104 12.25 -6.64 -2.95
C MET A 104 12.42 -7.11 -1.52
N GLN A 105 12.96 -8.30 -1.29
CA GLN A 105 13.27 -8.82 0.03
C GLN A 105 14.31 -7.94 0.73
N ARG A 106 15.38 -7.54 0.02
CA ARG A 106 16.40 -6.62 0.56
C ARG A 106 15.83 -5.25 0.87
N ASP A 107 14.96 -4.73 0.03
CA ASP A 107 14.28 -3.46 0.28
C ASP A 107 13.32 -3.59 1.48
N ILE A 108 12.57 -4.69 1.58
CA ILE A 108 11.72 -5.02 2.75
C ILE A 108 12.57 -5.08 4.02
N GLU A 109 13.69 -5.81 4.00
CA GLU A 109 14.61 -5.92 5.12
C GLU A 109 15.22 -4.57 5.47
N TYR A 110 15.64 -3.79 4.47
CA TYR A 110 16.11 -2.43 4.64
C TYR A 110 15.03 -1.55 5.29
N PHE A 111 13.78 -1.68 4.86
CA PHE A 111 12.64 -0.90 5.38
C PHE A 111 12.20 -1.37 6.78
N ALA A 112 12.25 -2.66 7.06
CA ALA A 112 11.99 -3.21 8.39
C ALA A 112 13.03 -2.74 9.42
N ASN A 113 14.26 -2.48 8.95
CA ASN A 113 15.35 -1.94 9.76
C ASN A 113 15.40 -0.39 9.78
N PHE A 114 14.53 0.31 9.04
CA PHE A 114 14.61 1.77 8.89
C PHE A 114 13.93 2.52 10.05
N VAL A 115 14.67 3.47 10.63
CA VAL A 115 14.38 4.21 11.87
C VAL A 115 13.16 5.15 11.74
N PRO A 116 12.32 5.35 12.78
CA PRO A 116 10.98 5.94 12.66
C PRO A 116 10.91 7.42 12.23
N SER A 117 11.96 8.22 12.39
CA SER A 117 11.83 9.69 12.42
C SER A 117 11.33 10.35 11.11
N THR A 118 11.61 9.75 9.94
CA THR A 118 11.16 10.26 8.64
C THR A 118 9.84 9.65 8.16
N ALA A 119 9.54 8.41 8.56
CA ALA A 119 8.27 7.74 8.25
C ALA A 119 7.05 8.51 8.81
N TRP A 120 7.18 9.08 10.02
CA TRP A 120 6.10 9.86 10.66
C TRP A 120 5.79 11.19 9.97
N LYS A 121 6.79 11.85 9.36
CA LYS A 121 6.54 13.09 8.61
C LYS A 121 5.57 12.83 7.45
N ARG A 122 5.66 11.66 6.80
CA ARG A 122 4.78 11.28 5.69
C ARG A 122 3.35 10.96 6.10
N ALA A 123 3.12 10.35 7.27
CA ALA A 123 1.77 10.00 7.73
C ALA A 123 0.82 11.22 7.76
N ARG A 124 1.34 12.42 8.06
CA ARG A 124 0.58 13.67 8.08
C ARG A 124 0.57 14.43 6.74
N THR A 125 1.38 14.02 5.78
CA THR A 125 1.43 14.60 4.43
C THR A 125 0.17 14.22 3.67
N ARG A 126 -0.44 15.17 2.96
CA ARG A 126 -1.55 14.86 2.04
C ARG A 126 -1.00 14.09 0.83
N MET A 127 -1.77 13.21 0.22
CA MET A 127 -1.40 12.55 -1.03
C MET A 127 -1.03 13.57 -2.11
N ALA A 128 -1.86 14.62 -2.21
CA ALA A 128 -1.57 15.86 -2.89
C ALA A 128 -0.13 16.36 -2.67
N ASP A 129 0.26 16.59 -1.40
CA ASP A 129 1.54 17.18 -1.01
C ASP A 129 2.70 16.21 -1.21
N GLY A 130 2.48 14.90 -1.04
CA GLY A 130 3.46 13.86 -1.33
C GLY A 130 3.76 13.75 -2.83
N ALA A 131 2.72 13.83 -3.66
CA ALA A 131 2.87 13.96 -5.11
C ALA A 131 3.52 15.30 -5.49
N LEU A 132 3.39 16.33 -4.63
CA LEU A 132 4.00 17.64 -4.86
C LEU A 132 5.49 17.74 -4.56
N ILE A 133 5.99 16.93 -3.63
CA ILE A 133 7.39 16.97 -3.20
C ILE A 133 8.34 16.33 -4.23
N HIS A 134 7.79 15.55 -5.18
CA HIS A 134 8.58 14.93 -6.24
C HIS A 134 8.47 15.74 -7.55
N ASN A 135 9.54 16.50 -7.80
CA ASN A 135 9.65 17.71 -8.62
C ASN A 135 9.44 17.60 -10.15
N SER A 136 8.71 16.63 -10.70
CA SER A 136 8.63 16.58 -12.18
C SER A 136 7.40 15.97 -12.86
N PHE A 137 6.47 15.28 -12.20
CA PHE A 137 5.37 14.64 -12.95
C PHE A 137 3.98 14.85 -12.36
N TRP A 138 3.38 15.96 -12.80
CA TRP A 138 2.08 16.43 -12.36
C TRP A 138 0.96 15.75 -13.13
N GLY A 139 0.16 14.96 -12.41
CA GLY A 139 -1.24 14.77 -12.77
C GLY A 139 -1.68 13.32 -12.92
N ILE A 140 -0.81 12.37 -13.24
CA ILE A 140 -1.23 10.99 -13.49
C ILE A 140 -0.34 9.96 -12.79
N GLY A 141 0.66 10.40 -12.00
CA GLY A 141 1.63 9.45 -11.44
C GLY A 141 2.26 8.67 -12.59
N ARG A 142 2.84 9.37 -13.58
CA ARG A 142 3.60 8.74 -14.66
C ARG A 142 5.04 9.25 -14.60
N ASN A 143 6.04 8.45 -14.97
CA ASN A 143 7.43 8.86 -15.05
C ASN A 143 7.72 9.59 -16.38
N GLU A 144 9.00 9.95 -16.62
CA GLU A 144 9.46 10.59 -17.87
C GLU A 144 9.12 9.79 -19.13
N ALA A 145 9.06 8.46 -19.02
CA ALA A 145 8.66 7.56 -20.09
C ALA A 145 7.13 7.41 -20.24
N GLY A 146 6.34 8.15 -19.45
CA GLY A 146 4.89 8.04 -19.42
C GLY A 146 4.38 6.77 -18.74
N GLN A 147 5.19 5.99 -18.03
CA GLN A 147 4.76 4.78 -17.33
C GLN A 147 4.21 5.12 -15.93
N PRO A 148 3.21 4.41 -15.40
CA PRO A 148 2.70 4.63 -14.05
C PRO A 148 3.79 4.60 -12.97
N ILE A 149 3.66 5.44 -11.95
CA ILE A 149 4.48 5.51 -10.75
C ILE A 149 3.78 4.67 -9.69
N ASP A 150 4.51 3.71 -9.16
CA ASP A 150 4.07 2.89 -8.05
C ASP A 150 4.56 3.46 -6.72
N TYR A 151 3.65 3.42 -5.75
CA TYR A 151 3.96 3.63 -4.35
C TYR A 151 3.99 2.27 -3.68
N LEU A 152 4.97 2.08 -2.79
CA LEU A 152 5.05 0.91 -1.94
C LEU A 152 4.45 1.25 -0.58
N TYR A 153 3.53 0.41 -0.14
CA TYR A 153 2.91 0.50 1.15
C TYR A 153 3.24 -0.77 1.92
N VAL A 154 3.87 -0.64 3.09
CA VAL A 154 4.24 -1.77 3.93
C VAL A 154 3.29 -1.82 5.13
N TYR A 155 2.71 -2.98 5.40
CA TYR A 155 1.77 -3.26 6.49
C TYR A 155 2.28 -4.42 7.34
N GLY A 156 2.15 -4.34 8.66
CA GLY A 156 2.57 -5.45 9.52
C GLY A 156 4.08 -5.60 9.65
N ALA A 157 4.86 -4.56 9.34
CA ALA A 157 6.31 -4.55 9.52
C ALA A 157 6.71 -4.32 10.99
N ASN A 158 6.06 -5.03 11.91
CA ASN A 158 6.52 -5.06 13.30
C ASN A 158 7.81 -5.89 13.34
N PRO A 159 8.96 -5.31 13.70
CA PRO A 159 10.24 -6.03 13.73
C PRO A 159 10.26 -7.19 14.74
N ASN A 160 9.31 -7.20 15.68
CA ASN A 160 9.16 -8.27 16.67
C ASN A 160 8.13 -9.33 16.27
N ALA A 161 7.38 -9.13 15.17
CA ALA A 161 6.47 -10.15 14.70
C ALA A 161 7.27 -11.24 13.98
N GLU A 162 7.10 -12.49 14.39
CA GLU A 162 7.63 -13.67 13.67
C GLU A 162 6.94 -13.85 12.30
N HIS A 163 6.00 -12.98 11.95
CA HIS A 163 5.20 -13.05 10.75
C HIS A 163 5.58 -11.83 9.91
N GLY A 164 6.21 -12.08 8.76
CA GLY A 164 6.68 -11.02 7.86
C GLY A 164 5.55 -10.06 7.47
N GLY A 165 5.91 -8.80 7.29
CA GLY A 165 4.98 -7.77 6.81
C GLY A 165 4.56 -8.00 5.36
N TRP A 166 3.48 -7.35 4.96
CA TRP A 166 2.98 -7.31 3.60
C TRP A 166 3.49 -6.07 2.89
N VAL A 167 4.01 -6.24 1.68
CA VAL A 167 4.25 -5.13 0.75
C VAL A 167 3.11 -5.05 -0.24
N TRP A 168 2.63 -3.83 -0.42
CA TRP A 168 1.53 -3.50 -1.29
C TRP A 168 2.03 -2.54 -2.36
N ARG A 169 1.60 -2.80 -3.59
CA ARG A 169 1.72 -1.85 -4.69
C ARG A 169 0.50 -0.95 -4.71
N ILE A 170 0.72 0.35 -4.85
CA ILE A 170 -0.31 1.35 -5.11
C ILE A 170 0.03 2.05 -6.42
N THR A 171 -0.79 1.83 -7.43
CA THR A 171 -0.61 2.42 -8.76
C THR A 171 -1.65 3.52 -8.96
N VAL A 172 -1.21 4.75 -9.27
CA VAL A 172 -2.15 5.84 -9.59
C VAL A 172 -2.59 5.71 -11.05
N LEU A 173 -3.82 5.29 -11.27
CA LEU A 173 -4.37 5.08 -12.61
C LEU A 173 -4.80 6.41 -13.24
N ARG A 174 -5.44 7.28 -12.44
CA ARG A 174 -6.01 8.55 -12.91
C ARG A 174 -6.15 9.56 -11.79
N ARG A 175 -6.05 10.85 -12.13
CA ARG A 175 -6.55 11.97 -11.31
C ARG A 175 -7.62 12.72 -12.09
N GLY A 176 -8.61 13.23 -11.38
CA GLY A 176 -9.61 14.11 -11.99
C GLY A 176 -10.65 14.56 -10.99
N ARG A 177 -11.58 15.39 -11.46
CA ARG A 177 -12.74 15.76 -10.66
C ARG A 177 -13.58 14.53 -10.35
N PHE A 178 -14.02 14.42 -9.09
CA PHE A 178 -14.81 13.30 -8.59
C PHE A 178 -16.00 12.94 -9.49
N HIS A 179 -16.69 13.94 -10.02
CA HIS A 179 -17.93 13.75 -10.78
C HIS A 179 -17.63 13.09 -12.15
N ASN A 180 -16.51 13.47 -12.77
CA ASN A 180 -16.06 12.93 -14.05
C ASN A 180 -15.57 11.49 -13.90
N ILE A 181 -14.92 11.17 -12.78
CA ILE A 181 -14.48 9.81 -12.48
C ILE A 181 -15.71 8.92 -12.25
N ARG A 182 -16.65 9.38 -11.44
CA ARG A 182 -17.87 8.64 -11.10
C ARG A 182 -18.73 8.34 -12.33
N SER A 183 -18.88 9.26 -13.28
CA SER A 183 -19.64 9.00 -14.50
C SER A 183 -18.98 7.96 -15.42
N SER A 184 -17.66 7.78 -15.33
CA SER A 184 -16.93 6.82 -16.18
C SER A 184 -16.91 5.39 -15.63
N VAL A 185 -17.31 5.19 -14.37
CA VAL A 185 -17.20 3.89 -13.70
C VAL A 185 -18.61 3.42 -13.34
N HIS A 186 -18.93 2.18 -13.70
CA HIS A 186 -20.21 1.53 -13.35
C HIS A 186 -20.25 1.16 -11.86
N VAL A 187 -20.24 2.17 -10.99
CA VAL A 187 -20.33 1.95 -9.54
C VAL A 187 -21.80 1.87 -9.16
N PRO A 188 -22.24 0.85 -8.39
CA PRO A 188 -23.59 0.76 -7.85
C PRO A 188 -23.99 2.07 -7.15
N LYS A 189 -25.28 2.41 -7.12
CA LYS A 189 -25.83 3.70 -6.63
C LYS A 189 -25.24 4.16 -5.29
N LEU A 190 -24.10 4.84 -5.31
CA LEU A 190 -23.49 5.44 -4.12
C LEU A 190 -24.25 6.73 -3.76
N GLY A 191 -24.42 7.01 -2.47
CA GLY A 191 -24.90 8.32 -2.06
C GLY A 191 -23.98 9.44 -2.58
N PHE A 192 -24.54 10.59 -2.98
CA PHE A 192 -23.78 11.74 -3.50
C PHE A 192 -22.66 12.24 -2.56
N THR A 193 -22.75 11.91 -1.27
CA THR A 193 -21.80 12.33 -0.23
C THR A 193 -20.58 11.42 -0.08
N GLN A 194 -20.58 10.24 -0.71
CA GLN A 194 -19.47 9.30 -0.60
C GLN A 194 -18.34 9.65 -1.57
N ARG A 195 -17.26 10.26 -1.08
CA ARG A 195 -16.08 10.58 -1.91
C ARG A 195 -15.03 9.48 -1.96
N THR A 196 -15.10 8.53 -1.03
CA THR A 196 -14.22 7.36 -1.00
C THR A 196 -15.03 6.10 -1.27
N PHE A 197 -14.67 5.34 -2.30
CA PHE A 197 -15.36 4.10 -2.66
C PHE A 197 -14.43 3.13 -3.39
N CYS A 198 -14.76 1.85 -3.33
CA CYS A 198 -14.19 0.81 -4.16
C CYS A 198 -14.99 0.68 -5.45
N ALA A 199 -14.27 0.59 -6.56
CA ALA A 199 -14.82 0.61 -7.90
C ALA A 199 -14.64 -0.72 -8.64
N GLY A 200 -13.76 -1.58 -8.13
CA GLY A 200 -13.38 -2.85 -8.74
C GLY A 200 -12.28 -3.51 -7.94
N GLY A 201 -11.83 -4.66 -8.40
CA GLY A 201 -10.85 -5.48 -7.71
C GLY A 201 -10.98 -6.95 -8.05
N THR A 202 -10.06 -7.74 -7.50
CA THR A 202 -9.98 -9.19 -7.71
C THR A 202 -9.57 -9.88 -6.42
N GLY A 203 -9.97 -11.14 -6.27
CA GLY A 203 -9.54 -12.02 -5.20
C GLY A 203 -10.05 -11.65 -3.80
N HIS A 204 -10.15 -12.68 -2.98
CA HIS A 204 -10.43 -12.54 -1.56
C HIS A 204 -9.35 -11.70 -0.87
N THR A 205 -9.72 -10.99 0.18
CA THR A 205 -8.75 -10.25 1.00
C THR A 205 -7.75 -11.19 1.66
N ILE A 206 -6.48 -10.78 1.76
CA ILE A 206 -5.46 -11.60 2.43
C ILE A 206 -5.85 -11.89 3.89
N ALA A 207 -5.47 -13.06 4.38
CA ALA A 207 -5.65 -13.44 5.78
C ALA A 207 -4.75 -12.59 6.69
N GLU A 208 -5.35 -11.96 7.72
CA GLU A 208 -4.61 -11.24 8.75
C GLU A 208 -3.63 -12.20 9.46
N ASN A 209 -2.41 -11.73 9.71
CA ASN A 209 -1.31 -12.54 10.28
C ASN A 209 -0.91 -13.77 9.44
N CYS A 210 -1.32 -13.83 8.18
CA CYS A 210 -0.75 -14.81 7.26
C CYS A 210 0.73 -14.48 7.03
N LYS A 211 1.59 -15.49 7.09
CA LYS A 211 3.07 -15.39 7.08
C LYS A 211 3.63 -15.05 5.70
N GLY A 212 3.09 -14.02 5.06
CA GLY A 212 3.50 -13.51 3.76
C GLY A 212 2.84 -14.21 2.56
N PRO A 213 3.26 -13.83 1.33
CA PRO A 213 2.64 -14.27 0.08
C PRO A 213 2.61 -15.78 -0.11
N ASP A 214 3.71 -16.49 0.15
CA ASP A 214 3.79 -17.94 -0.06
C ASP A 214 2.78 -18.71 0.81
N HIS A 215 2.62 -18.29 2.06
CA HIS A 215 1.64 -18.89 2.97
C HIS A 215 0.21 -18.59 2.53
N TRP A 216 -0.04 -17.41 1.96
CA TRP A 216 -1.34 -17.07 1.39
C TRP A 216 -1.65 -17.89 0.16
N GLU A 217 -0.71 -18.05 -0.77
CA GLU A 217 -0.87 -18.91 -1.94
C GLU A 217 -1.16 -20.36 -1.55
N ARG A 218 -0.43 -20.87 -0.55
CA ARG A 218 -0.69 -22.21 0.00
C ARG A 218 -2.07 -22.33 0.65
N LEU A 219 -2.52 -21.31 1.39
CA LEU A 219 -3.86 -21.29 1.97
C LEU A 219 -4.94 -21.33 0.89
N LYS A 220 -4.77 -20.60 -0.22
CA LYS A 220 -5.72 -20.67 -1.34
C LYS A 220 -5.82 -22.06 -1.94
N VAL A 221 -4.69 -22.75 -2.10
CA VAL A 221 -4.67 -24.15 -2.58
C VAL A 221 -5.40 -25.06 -1.60
N ALA A 222 -5.14 -24.94 -0.30
CA ALA A 222 -5.80 -25.72 0.74
C ALA A 222 -7.33 -25.53 0.74
N CYS A 223 -7.80 -24.29 0.65
CA CYS A 223 -9.23 -23.97 0.66
C CYS A 223 -9.95 -24.45 -0.61
N ARG A 224 -9.32 -24.34 -1.78
CA ARG A 224 -9.87 -24.89 -3.04
C ARG A 224 -9.99 -26.42 -2.99
N ALA A 225 -9.03 -27.08 -2.37
CA ALA A 225 -9.04 -28.53 -2.24
C ALA A 225 -10.12 -29.01 -1.26
N GLY A 226 -10.40 -28.25 -0.19
CA GLY A 226 -11.39 -28.60 0.84
C GLY A 226 -12.86 -28.31 0.49
N SER A 227 -13.14 -27.44 -0.49
CA SER A 227 -14.52 -27.07 -0.88
C SER A 227 -15.25 -28.17 -1.67
N ARG A 228 -14.54 -29.19 -2.18
CA ARG A 228 -15.12 -30.31 -2.92
C ARG A 228 -15.22 -31.55 -2.04
N ASN A 229 -16.44 -31.90 -1.62
CA ASN A 229 -16.86 -33.17 -1.00
C ASN A 229 -15.72 -34.04 -0.44
N GLU A 230 -15.62 -34.01 0.89
CA GLU A 230 -14.64 -34.54 1.85
C GLU A 230 -14.02 -35.94 1.61
N HIS A 231 -14.34 -36.65 0.53
CA HIS A 231 -13.89 -38.04 0.29
C HIS A 231 -13.24 -38.32 -1.06
N THR A 232 -13.09 -37.35 -1.98
CA THR A 232 -12.68 -37.69 -3.36
C THR A 232 -11.65 -36.79 -4.04
N TYR A 233 -10.90 -35.95 -3.33
CA TYR A 233 -9.75 -35.28 -3.96
C TYR A 233 -8.48 -36.15 -3.92
N ARG A 234 -8.45 -37.19 -4.77
CA ARG A 234 -7.21 -37.55 -5.46
C ARG A 234 -7.10 -36.59 -6.63
N SER A 235 -6.23 -35.58 -6.52
CA SER A 235 -5.88 -34.76 -7.68
C SER A 235 -5.44 -35.67 -8.82
N MET A 236 -6.24 -35.78 -9.89
CA MET A 236 -5.92 -36.64 -11.05
C MET A 236 -4.66 -36.17 -11.79
N ASP A 237 -4.32 -34.87 -11.70
CA ASP A 237 -3.20 -34.30 -12.46
C ASP A 237 -1.91 -34.16 -11.65
N SER A 238 -1.92 -34.40 -10.33
CA SER A 238 -0.72 -34.21 -9.52
C SER A 238 -0.49 -35.20 -8.40
N GLY A 239 -1.45 -36.09 -8.10
CA GLY A 239 -1.29 -37.13 -7.07
C GLY A 239 -1.07 -36.61 -5.65
N TRP A 240 -1.13 -35.29 -5.41
CA TRP A 240 -0.94 -34.72 -4.08
C TRP A 240 -2.16 -35.04 -3.20
N VAL A 241 -1.93 -35.90 -2.22
CA VAL A 241 -2.81 -36.05 -1.05
C VAL A 241 -2.75 -34.74 -0.27
N LEU A 242 -3.93 -34.18 0.09
CA LEU A 242 -4.01 -33.06 1.03
C LEU A 242 -3.17 -33.41 2.25
N ARG A 243 -2.13 -32.63 2.51
CA ARG A 243 -1.26 -32.89 3.65
C ARG A 243 -1.99 -32.44 4.92
N ASP A 244 -1.76 -33.11 6.05
CA ASP A 244 -2.29 -32.68 7.36
C ASP A 244 -2.04 -31.19 7.65
N GLU A 245 -0.96 -30.65 7.11
CA GLU A 245 -0.59 -29.24 7.19
C GLU A 245 -1.55 -28.28 6.46
N ASP A 246 -2.14 -28.70 5.34
CA ASP A 246 -3.09 -27.88 4.58
C ASP A 246 -4.44 -27.80 5.32
N ASP A 247 -4.86 -28.90 5.95
CA ASP A 247 -6.02 -28.90 6.83
C ASP A 247 -5.81 -28.07 8.09
N LYS A 248 -4.61 -28.12 8.69
CA LYS A 248 -4.23 -27.22 9.80
C LYS A 248 -4.30 -25.75 9.36
N LEU A 249 -3.80 -25.44 8.16
CA LEU A 249 -3.80 -24.08 7.62
C LEU A 249 -5.21 -23.55 7.36
N ARG A 250 -6.11 -24.39 6.82
CA ARG A 250 -7.52 -24.07 6.67
C ARG A 250 -8.22 -23.85 8.01
N ARG A 251 -8.02 -24.76 8.98
CA ARG A 251 -8.61 -24.63 10.33
C ARG A 251 -8.10 -23.39 11.05
N TRP A 252 -6.81 -23.05 10.89
CA TRP A 252 -6.26 -21.80 11.39
C TRP A 252 -6.99 -20.59 10.79
N PHE A 253 -7.22 -20.57 9.48
CA PHE A 253 -7.97 -19.48 8.85
C PHE A 253 -9.39 -19.39 9.42
N GLU A 254 -10.10 -20.52 9.51
CA GLU A 254 -11.49 -20.56 9.97
C GLU A 254 -11.67 -20.23 11.45
N LYS A 255 -10.69 -20.56 12.31
CA LYS A 255 -10.86 -20.45 13.78
C LYS A 255 -10.05 -19.33 14.40
N ASP A 256 -8.86 -19.07 13.87
CA ASP A 256 -7.86 -18.22 14.51
C ASP A 256 -7.59 -16.95 13.70
N CYS A 257 -7.82 -16.95 12.38
CA CYS A 257 -7.63 -15.77 11.56
C CYS A 257 -8.73 -14.74 11.84
N ILE A 258 -8.27 -13.54 12.15
CA ILE A 258 -9.09 -12.42 12.59
C ILE A 258 -10.17 -12.04 11.57
N ASN A 259 -9.83 -12.06 10.28
CA ASN A 259 -10.74 -11.78 9.18
C ASN A 259 -11.23 -13.07 8.47
N GLY A 260 -11.07 -14.23 9.12
CA GLY A 260 -11.47 -15.52 8.55
C GLY A 260 -12.93 -15.91 8.84
N HIS A 261 -13.32 -15.96 10.12
CA HIS A 261 -14.63 -16.53 10.49
C HIS A 261 -15.81 -15.55 10.36
N SER A 262 -15.61 -14.29 10.74
CA SER A 262 -16.73 -13.38 10.99
C SER A 262 -17.43 -12.87 9.72
N LEU A 263 -16.77 -12.94 8.57
CA LEU A 263 -17.30 -12.42 7.30
C LEU A 263 -17.71 -13.51 6.31
N TYR A 264 -17.22 -14.74 6.49
CA TYR A 264 -17.35 -15.80 5.48
C TYR A 264 -17.85 -17.09 6.15
N PRO A 265 -19.18 -17.26 6.30
CA PRO A 265 -19.74 -18.44 6.94
C PRO A 265 -19.41 -19.74 6.19
N ASP A 266 -19.15 -19.64 4.89
CA ASP A 266 -18.77 -20.75 4.01
C ASP A 266 -17.23 -20.95 3.93
N GLY A 267 -16.46 -20.23 4.74
CA GLY A 267 -15.00 -20.24 4.74
C GLY A 267 -14.36 -19.39 3.64
N LEU A 268 -13.04 -19.51 3.48
CA LEU A 268 -12.30 -18.77 2.46
C LEU A 268 -12.70 -19.26 1.06
N ASN A 269 -13.26 -18.38 0.25
CA ASN A 269 -13.31 -18.57 -1.21
C ASN A 269 -12.35 -17.58 -1.88
N PRO A 270 -11.12 -18.02 -2.26
CA PRO A 270 -10.08 -17.17 -2.82
C PRO A 270 -10.48 -16.36 -4.05
N ASP A 271 -11.45 -16.89 -4.80
CA ASP A 271 -11.91 -16.37 -6.08
C ASP A 271 -13.04 -15.36 -5.93
N SER A 272 -13.61 -15.25 -4.72
CA SER A 272 -14.75 -14.39 -4.43
C SER A 272 -14.37 -13.18 -3.57
N TRP A 273 -15.01 -12.06 -3.87
CA TRP A 273 -15.06 -10.88 -3.03
C TRP A 273 -16.30 -10.07 -3.41
N ASP A 274 -16.82 -9.26 -2.50
CA ASP A 274 -17.99 -8.41 -2.77
C ASP A 274 -17.64 -6.91 -2.67
N ILE A 275 -17.75 -6.23 -3.81
CA ILE A 275 -17.59 -4.78 -3.91
C ILE A 275 -18.64 -4.02 -3.07
N SER A 276 -19.84 -4.58 -2.92
CA SER A 276 -20.91 -3.97 -2.15
C SER A 276 -20.58 -3.98 -0.66
N ASP A 277 -20.09 -5.11 -0.14
CA ASP A 277 -19.55 -5.23 1.22
C ASP A 277 -18.41 -4.24 1.49
N VAL A 278 -17.38 -4.20 0.61
CA VAL A 278 -16.27 -3.24 0.76
C VAL A 278 -16.79 -1.80 0.82
N ASN A 279 -17.73 -1.44 -0.05
CA ASN A 279 -18.32 -0.11 -0.06
C ASN A 279 -19.23 0.18 1.13
N ALA A 280 -19.87 -0.82 1.72
CA ALA A 280 -20.62 -0.70 2.96
C ALA A 280 -19.67 -0.40 4.11
N ARG A 281 -18.57 -1.14 4.26
CA ARG A 281 -17.54 -0.88 5.27
C ARG A 281 -16.88 0.49 5.12
N LEU A 282 -16.55 0.90 3.89
CA LEU A 282 -16.06 2.27 3.60
C LEU A 282 -17.09 3.35 3.95
N ARG A 283 -18.39 3.05 3.82
CA ARG A 283 -19.47 3.98 4.15
C ARG A 283 -19.67 4.13 5.65
N GLU A 284 -19.65 3.04 6.40
CA GLU A 284 -19.76 3.05 7.85
C GLU A 284 -18.59 3.80 8.50
N ASN A 285 -17.41 3.67 7.89
CA ASN A 285 -16.19 4.36 8.31
C ASN A 285 -16.04 5.79 7.75
N ARG A 286 -17.10 6.39 7.18
CA ARG A 286 -17.08 7.80 6.69
C ARG A 286 -16.60 8.79 7.73
N ARG A 287 -16.90 8.52 9.00
CA ARG A 287 -16.36 9.27 10.13
C ARG A 287 -15.11 8.56 10.62
N LEU A 288 -14.06 8.48 9.77
CA LEU A 288 -12.72 8.03 10.17
C LEU A 288 -12.45 8.64 11.56
N PRO A 289 -12.45 7.82 12.63
CA PRO A 289 -12.71 8.34 13.96
C PRO A 289 -11.75 9.48 14.26
N ARG A 290 -12.28 10.68 14.50
CA ARG A 290 -11.50 11.75 15.15
C ARG A 290 -10.84 11.23 16.44
N ARG A 291 -11.39 10.16 17.05
CA ARG A 291 -10.86 9.46 18.22
C ARG A 291 -9.70 8.49 17.95
N LEU A 292 -9.61 7.84 16.77
CA LEU A 292 -8.41 7.06 16.39
C LEU A 292 -7.18 7.99 16.30
N ARG A 293 -7.40 9.25 15.87
CA ARG A 293 -6.40 10.32 15.94
C ARG A 293 -5.91 10.66 17.35
N SER A 294 -6.54 10.15 18.40
CA SER A 294 -6.10 10.46 19.77
C SER A 294 -5.35 9.30 20.41
N ARG A 295 -5.69 8.04 20.10
CA ARG A 295 -5.06 6.87 20.73
C ARG A 295 -3.85 6.40 19.95
N VAL A 296 -3.96 6.25 18.63
CA VAL A 296 -2.81 5.94 17.76
C VAL A 296 -1.82 7.10 17.82
N VAL A 297 -2.27 8.34 17.65
CA VAL A 297 -1.37 9.51 17.77
C VAL A 297 -0.78 9.67 19.17
N ARG A 298 -1.48 9.31 20.27
CA ARG A 298 -0.88 9.33 21.63
C ARG A 298 0.14 8.21 21.83
N MET A 299 -0.16 6.99 21.39
CA MET A 299 0.77 5.86 21.49
C MET A 299 2.01 6.11 20.62
N SER A 300 1.82 6.56 19.38
CA SER A 300 2.91 6.96 18.48
C SER A 300 3.69 8.17 19.00
N ARG A 301 3.04 9.15 19.63
CA ARG A 301 3.72 10.29 20.27
C ARG A 301 4.55 9.86 21.47
N ARG A 302 4.03 8.97 22.33
CA ARG A 302 4.81 8.37 23.44
C ARG A 302 6.00 7.57 22.92
N MET A 303 5.83 6.76 21.87
CA MET A 303 6.93 6.06 21.21
C MET A 303 7.91 7.01 20.50
N VAL A 304 7.50 8.20 20.09
CA VAL A 304 8.46 9.18 19.56
C VAL A 304 9.19 9.87 20.71
N GLU A 305 8.48 10.36 21.73
CA GLU A 305 9.06 11.06 22.88
C GLU A 305 10.02 10.17 23.69
N GLN A 306 9.67 8.90 23.88
CA GLN A 306 10.49 7.91 24.60
C GLN A 306 11.76 7.51 23.82
N PHE A 307 11.77 7.62 22.48
CA PHE A 307 12.89 7.17 21.64
C PHE A 307 13.65 8.30 20.94
N SER A 308 13.12 9.53 20.91
CA SER A 308 13.83 10.73 20.42
C SER A 308 14.56 11.49 21.53
N GLY A 309 14.28 11.17 22.79
CA GLY A 309 14.82 11.86 23.96
C GLY A 309 16.03 11.18 24.62
N GLU A 310 16.21 9.87 24.44
CA GLU A 310 17.25 9.11 25.15
C GLU A 310 18.29 8.55 24.18
N ARG A 311 19.57 8.75 24.53
CA ARG A 311 20.68 8.10 23.84
C ARG A 311 20.50 6.60 24.02
N VAL A 312 20.28 5.89 22.91
CA VAL A 312 20.20 4.42 22.84
C VAL A 312 21.42 3.74 23.51
N GLU A 313 22.53 4.45 23.67
CA GLU A 313 23.74 3.99 24.37
C GLU A 313 23.59 3.82 25.90
N GLU A 314 22.64 4.47 26.57
CA GLU A 314 22.44 4.33 28.03
C GLU A 314 21.56 3.12 28.43
N TRP A 315 20.97 2.43 27.46
CA TRP A 315 20.02 1.33 27.71
C TRP A 315 20.66 -0.04 27.97
N GLY A 316 21.98 -0.09 28.22
CA GLY A 316 22.64 -1.18 28.95
C GLY A 316 22.42 -2.61 28.44
N GLY A 317 22.07 -2.81 27.16
CA GLY A 317 21.79 -4.13 26.60
C GLY A 317 20.43 -4.72 26.98
N LEU A 318 19.47 -3.93 27.48
CA LEU A 318 18.11 -4.40 27.67
C LEU A 318 17.46 -4.73 26.33
N SER A 319 16.93 -5.94 26.22
CA SER A 319 16.18 -6.35 25.04
C SER A 319 14.86 -5.57 24.97
N TRP A 320 14.36 -5.32 23.75
CA TRP A 320 13.05 -4.68 23.52
C TRP A 320 11.89 -5.32 24.32
N ARG A 321 12.02 -6.60 24.71
CA ARG A 321 11.05 -7.33 25.55
C ARG A 321 10.99 -6.82 27.00
N GLU A 322 12.10 -6.36 27.56
CA GLU A 322 12.19 -5.92 28.97
C GLU A 322 11.64 -4.50 29.15
N ALA A 323 11.86 -3.62 28.17
CA ALA A 323 11.30 -2.27 28.15
C ALA A 323 9.75 -2.27 28.10
N TRP A 324 9.14 -3.31 27.52
CA TRP A 324 7.69 -3.39 27.33
C TRP A 324 6.91 -3.95 28.53
N ARG A 325 7.53 -4.74 29.41
CA ARG A 325 6.85 -5.28 30.60
C ARG A 325 6.71 -4.27 31.74
N GLY A 326 7.42 -3.14 31.67
CA GLY A 326 7.44 -2.11 32.71
C GLY A 326 6.54 -0.89 32.47
N ALA A 327 5.80 -0.83 31.35
CA ALA A 327 5.00 0.33 30.93
C ALA A 327 3.50 0.02 30.84
#